data_AF-A0A831SP02-F1
#
_entry.id   AF-A0A831SP02-F1
#
_cell.length_a   1.000
_cell.length_b   1.000
_cell.length_c   1.000
_cell.angle_alpha   90.00
_cell.angle_beta   90.00
_cell.angle_gamma   90.00
#
_symmetry.space_group_name_H-M   'P 1'
#
loop_
_entity.id
_entity.type
_entity.pdbx_description
1 polymer ?
#
loop_
_entity_poly.entity_id
_entity_poly.type
_entity_poly.pdbx_seq_one_letter_code
_entity_poly.pdbx_strand_id
1 'polypeptide(L)'
;MRLLTNGILIIVLVINFSIANLAGDSCLEKNLSDNIEYKLLIIAPKEFIGCLQPLVHHKESIGIRTKIVSTYEIYKETDLCGRDNAEKIKYFIKKAIEEWKVEYVLLVGGKKHQSSKDKWWVPVRYSHIEDLRYKNFKEKKFLSDLYFADIYDKRGDFSSWDENNNGVFGEWLDNKSADDTPDLYPDICVGRLPCRNILEVKIVVKKIINYEKEKCSDSWFKRMVVVAGDTYPNREGYEGENYTEKALEMMINFTPVKLWTSDGSLKSWRDVVRAINRGCGFLYLSGHGTPIWWATHPPENEEYIFGLIRFHMFFLQNGNKLPICIVGGCHNSMFNISLHDRIWTNGIPARKCWSWTLVSKINGGAIAAIGPTALSYGPTDISSRKGGSDWLDMHFFESYGLKKKEILGEVWKETIKAFLQNFSINWNEKSPGDSALNAKNVEQWLLIGDPSLKIGGYSGN
;
A
#
# COMPACT_ATOMS: atom_id res chain seq x y z
N MET A 1 66.26 49.90 37.09
CA MET A 1 65.98 51.07 37.94
C MET A 1 65.33 52.14 37.06
N ARG A 2 64.13 52.64 37.44
CA ARG A 2 63.27 53.60 36.70
C ARG A 2 62.62 53.02 35.43
N LEU A 3 61.32 52.68 35.45
CA LEU A 3 60.07 53.50 35.42
C LEU A 3 59.62 53.71 33.95
N LEU A 4 58.51 53.08 33.51
CA LEU A 4 57.15 53.68 33.34
C LEU A 4 57.08 54.70 32.18
N THR A 5 56.05 54.75 31.32
CA THR A 5 54.63 54.34 31.45
C THR A 5 53.96 54.26 30.05
N ASN A 6 52.88 53.47 29.92
CA ASN A 6 51.72 53.64 28.99
C ASN A 6 51.96 53.76 27.46
N GLY A 7 51.17 53.12 26.59
CA GLY A 7 50.05 52.20 26.77
C GLY A 7 49.52 51.77 25.39
N ILE A 8 49.06 50.53 25.25
CA ILE A 8 48.58 49.98 23.96
C ILE A 8 47.13 50.42 23.71
N LEU A 9 46.82 50.93 22.52
CA LEU A 9 45.46 50.93 21.97
C LEU A 9 45.52 50.54 20.49
N ILE A 10 44.73 49.53 20.12
CA ILE A 10 44.68 48.95 18.77
C ILE A 10 43.67 49.74 17.93
N ILE A 11 44.07 50.16 16.73
CA ILE A 11 43.16 50.55 15.65
C ILE A 11 43.60 49.84 14.37
N VAL A 12 42.64 49.24 13.68
CA VAL A 12 42.80 48.51 12.41
C VAL A 12 42.43 49.46 11.27
N LEU A 13 43.24 49.52 10.19
CA LEU A 13 42.76 49.37 8.79
C LEU A 13 43.89 49.43 7.73
N VAL A 14 43.83 48.48 6.80
CA VAL A 14 43.95 48.60 5.32
C VAL A 14 45.11 49.39 4.70
N ILE A 15 45.80 48.74 3.76
CA ILE A 15 46.26 49.31 2.47
C ILE A 15 46.28 48.19 1.41
N ASN A 16 45.34 48.32 0.46
CA ASN A 16 45.42 48.24 -1.00
C ASN A 16 46.25 47.16 -1.73
N PHE A 17 45.66 46.64 -2.82
CA PHE A 17 46.17 46.94 -4.19
C PHE A 17 45.05 47.07 -5.23
N SER A 18 45.38 47.73 -6.36
CA SER A 18 44.49 48.37 -7.34
C SER A 18 45.35 48.89 -8.51
N ILE A 19 44.95 49.05 -9.77
CA ILE A 19 43.69 48.97 -10.56
C ILE A 19 44.07 48.23 -11.89
N ALA A 20 43.21 47.49 -12.61
CA ALA A 20 42.42 48.03 -13.74
C ALA A 20 41.56 46.99 -14.49
N ASN A 21 40.29 47.36 -14.75
CA ASN A 21 39.61 47.46 -16.07
C ASN A 21 39.66 46.27 -17.07
N LEU A 22 38.59 45.89 -17.80
CA LEU A 22 37.34 46.61 -18.14
C LEU A 22 36.17 45.64 -18.43
N ALA A 23 34.95 46.20 -18.35
CA ALA A 23 33.62 45.69 -18.71
C ALA A 23 33.43 44.47 -19.66
N GLY A 24 32.34 43.71 -19.39
CA GLY A 24 31.53 43.08 -20.44
C GLY A 24 31.44 41.55 -20.45
N ASP A 25 30.73 40.94 -19.49
CA ASP A 25 29.45 40.26 -19.78
C ASP A 25 28.86 39.58 -18.54
N SER A 26 27.59 39.88 -18.25
CA SER A 26 26.81 39.21 -17.22
C SER A 26 26.11 37.99 -17.81
N CYS A 27 26.67 36.79 -17.62
CA CYS A 27 25.96 35.56 -17.95
C CYS A 27 26.24 34.45 -16.93
N LEU A 28 25.38 34.41 -15.92
CA LEU A 28 24.90 33.18 -15.27
C LEU A 28 25.93 32.06 -15.09
N GLU A 29 26.65 32.09 -13.97
CA GLU A 29 26.92 30.82 -13.27
C GLU A 29 25.57 30.23 -12.85
N LYS A 30 24.98 29.47 -13.78
CA LYS A 30 23.99 28.46 -13.44
C LYS A 30 24.68 27.53 -12.46
N ASN A 31 24.31 27.63 -11.19
CA ASN A 31 24.64 26.59 -10.21
C ASN A 31 24.32 25.24 -10.88
N LEU A 32 25.33 24.39 -11.03
CA LEU A 32 25.07 22.98 -11.25
C LEU A 32 24.43 22.48 -9.96
N SER A 33 23.09 22.52 -9.93
CA SER A 33 22.36 21.65 -9.03
C SER A 33 22.68 20.24 -9.48
N ASP A 34 23.55 19.55 -8.74
CA ASP A 34 23.58 18.10 -8.77
C ASP A 34 22.12 17.64 -8.65
N ASN A 35 21.59 16.96 -9.66
CA ASN A 35 20.22 16.48 -9.63
C ASN A 35 20.15 15.43 -8.51
N ILE A 36 19.65 15.84 -7.34
CA ILE A 36 19.55 14.97 -6.17
C ILE A 36 18.37 14.01 -6.38
N GLU A 37 18.65 12.95 -7.13
CA GLU A 37 17.71 11.85 -7.33
C GLU A 37 17.46 11.13 -6.01
N TYR A 38 16.20 10.85 -5.70
CA TYR A 38 15.79 10.01 -4.57
C TYR A 38 14.90 8.91 -5.13
N LYS A 39 15.21 7.63 -4.87
CA LYS A 39 14.36 6.53 -5.33
C LYS A 39 13.12 6.36 -4.46
N LEU A 40 13.27 6.53 -3.14
CA LEU A 40 12.17 6.38 -2.17
C LEU A 40 11.82 7.72 -1.53
N LEU A 41 10.55 8.08 -1.56
CA LEU A 41 9.96 9.17 -0.78
C LEU A 41 9.13 8.61 0.38
N ILE A 42 9.48 8.97 1.62
CA ILE A 42 8.71 8.63 2.82
C ILE A 42 7.93 9.86 3.27
N ILE A 43 6.60 9.79 3.26
CA ILE A 43 5.71 10.87 3.74
C ILE A 43 5.09 10.45 5.08
N ALA A 44 5.32 11.24 6.13
CA ALA A 44 4.91 10.91 7.50
C ALA A 44 4.48 12.16 8.30
N PRO A 45 3.76 12.04 9.43
CA PRO A 45 3.63 13.15 10.35
C PRO A 45 4.96 13.42 11.07
N LYS A 46 5.20 14.67 11.49
CA LYS A 46 6.45 15.11 12.16
C LYS A 46 6.80 14.22 13.36
N GLU A 47 5.79 13.76 14.09
CA GLU A 47 5.88 12.90 15.26
C GLU A 47 6.46 11.50 14.97
N PHE A 48 6.41 11.03 13.73
CA PHE A 48 6.94 9.71 13.34
C PHE A 48 8.34 9.79 12.71
N ILE A 49 8.77 10.96 12.22
CA ILE A 49 10.05 11.17 11.50
C ILE A 49 11.24 10.59 12.28
N GLY A 50 11.36 10.90 13.58
CA GLY A 50 12.47 10.41 14.41
C GLY A 50 12.53 8.88 14.56
N CYS A 51 11.39 8.18 14.42
CA CYS A 51 11.34 6.71 14.45
C CYS A 51 11.50 6.08 13.06
N LEU A 52 11.50 6.87 11.99
CA LEU A 52 11.71 6.45 10.61
C LEU A 52 13.17 6.63 10.15
N GLN A 53 13.98 7.46 10.82
CA GLN A 53 15.41 7.61 10.50
C GLN A 53 16.19 6.27 10.41
N PRO A 54 15.95 5.24 11.26
CA PRO A 54 16.58 3.94 11.09
C PRO A 54 16.22 3.24 9.76
N LEU A 55 15.01 3.48 9.23
CA LEU A 55 14.61 2.95 7.92
C LEU A 55 15.31 3.73 6.80
N VAL A 56 15.37 5.06 6.88
CA VAL A 56 16.12 5.90 5.92
C VAL A 56 17.57 5.45 5.84
N HIS A 57 18.28 5.35 6.98
CA HIS A 57 19.67 4.90 7.02
C HIS A 57 19.84 3.49 6.44
N HIS A 58 18.89 2.58 6.68
CA HIS A 58 18.95 1.24 6.12
C HIS A 58 18.78 1.26 4.59
N LYS A 59 17.81 2.00 4.06
CA LYS A 59 17.56 2.14 2.63
C LYS A 59 18.77 2.75 1.91
N GLU A 60 19.36 3.81 2.47
CA GLU A 60 20.63 4.39 2.00
C GLU A 60 21.75 3.34 2.00
N SER A 61 21.89 2.53 3.06
CA SER A 61 22.95 1.50 3.16
C SER A 61 22.84 0.36 2.13
N ILE A 62 21.66 0.18 1.52
CA ILE A 62 21.42 -0.79 0.43
C ILE A 62 21.23 -0.10 -0.94
N GLY A 63 21.64 1.16 -1.07
CA GLY A 63 21.66 1.90 -2.34
C GLY A 63 20.32 2.53 -2.76
N ILE A 64 19.30 2.52 -1.90
CA ILE A 64 18.03 3.22 -2.13
C ILE A 64 18.11 4.61 -1.50
N ARG A 65 18.53 5.59 -2.31
CA ARG A 65 18.55 7.01 -1.88
C ARG A 65 17.14 7.44 -1.48
N THR A 66 16.97 7.93 -0.26
CA THR A 66 15.68 8.04 0.42
C THR A 66 15.46 9.45 0.98
N LYS A 67 14.41 10.12 0.49
CA LYS A 67 13.93 11.37 1.08
C LYS A 67 12.84 11.07 2.11
N ILE A 68 12.90 11.69 3.27
CA ILE A 68 11.79 11.72 4.22
C ILE A 68 11.28 13.16 4.35
N VAL A 69 9.95 13.33 4.28
CA VAL A 69 9.28 14.64 4.34
C VAL A 69 8.08 14.54 5.28
N SER A 70 7.88 15.57 6.11
CA SER A 70 6.71 15.63 6.97
C SER A 70 5.50 16.21 6.23
N THR A 71 4.30 15.72 6.57
CA THR A 71 3.04 16.31 6.06
C THR A 71 2.91 17.80 6.38
N TYR A 72 3.54 18.28 7.45
CA TYR A 72 3.59 19.69 7.81
C TYR A 72 4.41 20.54 6.83
N GLU A 73 5.52 20.01 6.30
CA GLU A 73 6.32 20.69 5.28
C GLU A 73 5.54 20.78 3.97
N ILE A 74 4.93 19.69 3.53
CA ILE A 74 4.07 19.64 2.33
C ILE A 74 2.93 20.66 2.42
N TYR A 75 2.19 20.73 3.53
CA TYR A 75 1.05 21.66 3.63
C TYR A 75 1.44 23.14 3.70
N LYS A 76 2.71 23.43 3.99
CA LYS A 76 3.28 24.79 4.03
C LYS A 76 3.82 25.26 2.69
N GLU A 77 4.03 24.35 1.75
CA GLU A 77 4.49 24.69 0.41
C GLU A 77 3.40 25.45 -0.33
N THR A 78 3.69 26.70 -0.69
CA THR A 78 2.74 27.65 -1.30
C THR A 78 2.40 27.31 -2.73
N ASP A 79 3.29 26.60 -3.41
CA ASP A 79 3.27 26.40 -4.85
C ASP A 79 2.50 25.12 -5.23
N LEU A 80 1.99 24.38 -4.25
CA LEU A 80 1.15 23.19 -4.45
C LEU A 80 -0.33 23.57 -4.60
N CYS A 81 -0.87 23.42 -5.80
CA CYS A 81 -2.25 23.75 -6.18
C CYS A 81 -3.35 22.85 -5.58
N GLY A 82 -3.05 22.06 -4.54
CA GLY A 82 -4.00 21.09 -3.97
C GLY A 82 -5.11 21.73 -3.14
N ARG A 83 -6.36 21.41 -3.49
CA ARG A 83 -7.61 21.87 -2.86
C ARG A 83 -7.76 21.38 -1.41
N ASP A 84 -7.24 20.18 -1.12
CA ASP A 84 -7.18 19.63 0.23
C ASP A 84 -5.82 18.99 0.55
N ASN A 85 -5.65 18.53 1.79
CA ASN A 85 -4.39 17.94 2.26
C ASN A 85 -4.01 16.62 1.59
N ALA A 86 -4.95 15.87 1.00
CA ALA A 86 -4.62 14.67 0.23
C ALA A 86 -4.18 15.04 -1.19
N GLU A 87 -4.84 16.01 -1.83
CA GLU A 87 -4.43 16.49 -3.14
C GLU A 87 -3.09 17.24 -3.09
N LYS A 88 -2.80 17.99 -2.02
CA LYS A 88 -1.46 18.57 -1.79
C LYS A 88 -0.37 17.50 -1.73
N ILE A 89 -0.65 16.35 -1.11
CA ILE A 89 0.28 15.21 -1.13
C ILE A 89 0.43 14.65 -2.55
N LYS A 90 -0.65 14.55 -3.33
CA LYS A 90 -0.61 14.08 -4.72
C LYS A 90 0.22 15.03 -5.62
N TYR A 91 0.02 16.34 -5.52
CA TYR A 91 0.87 17.33 -6.21
C TYR A 91 2.33 17.28 -5.74
N PHE A 92 2.59 17.05 -4.46
CA PHE A 92 3.95 16.89 -3.95
C PHE A 92 4.63 15.63 -4.50
N ILE A 93 3.89 14.53 -4.67
CA ILE A 93 4.38 13.31 -5.32
C ILE A 93 4.69 13.59 -6.80
N LYS A 94 3.81 14.29 -7.54
CA LYS A 94 4.07 14.77 -8.91
C LYS A 94 5.38 15.56 -8.99
N LYS A 95 5.55 16.57 -8.12
CA LYS A 95 6.78 17.37 -8.03
C LYS A 95 8.01 16.50 -7.76
N ALA A 96 7.92 15.56 -6.83
CA ALA A 96 9.02 14.66 -6.52
C ALA A 96 9.37 13.72 -7.69
N ILE A 97 8.40 13.29 -8.50
CA ILE A 97 8.64 12.50 -9.74
C ILE A 97 9.41 13.37 -10.74
N GLU A 98 8.98 14.62 -10.92
CA GLU A 98 9.54 15.53 -11.93
C GLU A 98 10.93 16.04 -11.55
N GLU A 99 11.16 16.41 -10.29
CA GLU A 99 12.42 17.00 -9.80
C GLU A 99 13.40 15.95 -9.25
N TRP A 100 12.91 14.95 -8.50
CA TRP A 100 13.77 14.01 -7.75
C TRP A 100 13.77 12.59 -8.33
N LYS A 101 12.99 12.32 -9.39
CA LYS A 101 12.89 11.01 -10.05
C LYS A 101 12.51 9.86 -9.09
N VAL A 102 11.59 10.12 -8.16
CA VAL A 102 11.12 9.08 -7.22
C VAL A 102 10.41 7.93 -7.94
N GLU A 103 10.75 6.71 -7.55
CA GLU A 103 10.20 5.45 -8.06
C GLU A 103 9.17 4.86 -7.07
N TYR A 104 9.30 5.19 -5.77
CA TYR A 104 8.54 4.61 -4.67
C TYR A 104 8.06 5.68 -3.68
N VAL A 105 6.81 5.59 -3.22
CA VAL A 105 6.25 6.46 -2.17
C VAL A 105 5.69 5.63 -1.01
N LEU A 106 6.31 5.78 0.16
CA LEU A 106 5.88 5.13 1.40
C LEU A 106 5.11 6.11 2.29
N LEU A 107 3.79 5.91 2.39
CA LEU A 107 2.90 6.69 3.23
C LEU A 107 2.88 6.10 4.66
N VAL A 108 3.44 6.81 5.65
CA VAL A 108 3.51 6.33 7.04
C VAL A 108 2.51 7.07 7.93
N GLY A 109 1.27 6.60 7.93
CA GLY A 109 0.25 7.08 8.85
C GLY A 109 -1.15 6.54 8.53
N GLY A 110 -1.89 6.18 9.58
CA GLY A 110 -3.29 5.78 9.52
C GLY A 110 -4.22 6.73 10.29
N LYS A 111 -5.38 6.21 10.72
CA LYS A 111 -6.40 6.97 11.45
C LYS A 111 -5.94 7.35 12.86
N LYS A 112 -5.98 8.66 13.16
CA LYS A 112 -5.74 9.25 14.49
C LYS A 112 -6.87 8.90 15.44
N HIS A 113 -6.52 8.56 16.69
CA HIS A 113 -7.44 8.22 17.77
C HIS A 113 -8.42 7.08 17.40
N GLN A 114 -9.41 6.80 18.25
CA GLN A 114 -10.41 5.74 18.05
C GLN A 114 -11.82 6.31 17.81
N SER A 115 -11.94 7.57 17.38
CA SER A 115 -13.21 8.28 17.20
C SER A 115 -13.97 7.87 15.93
N SER A 116 -15.29 8.07 15.96
CA SER A 116 -16.18 7.99 14.79
C SER A 116 -15.85 9.03 13.72
N LYS A 117 -15.42 10.24 14.12
CA LYS A 117 -14.89 11.24 13.19
C LYS A 117 -13.51 10.82 12.69
N ASP A 118 -13.34 10.79 11.38
CA ASP A 118 -12.06 10.57 10.72
C ASP A 118 -11.10 11.73 10.97
N LYS A 119 -9.90 11.38 11.42
CA LYS A 119 -8.71 12.25 11.50
C LYS A 119 -7.51 11.42 11.09
N TRP A 120 -6.54 12.01 10.40
CA TRP A 120 -5.48 11.27 9.73
C TRP A 120 -4.08 11.73 10.12
N TRP A 121 -3.15 10.78 10.27
CA TRP A 121 -1.70 11.06 10.40
C TRP A 121 -1.11 11.47 9.04
N VAL A 122 -1.37 10.66 8.02
CA VAL A 122 -1.24 10.99 6.60
C VAL A 122 -2.65 10.82 6.01
N PRO A 123 -3.20 11.84 5.32
CA PRO A 123 -4.49 11.77 4.64
C PRO A 123 -4.66 10.54 3.76
N VAL A 124 -5.92 10.28 3.42
CA VAL A 124 -6.38 9.23 2.51
C VAL A 124 -7.29 9.88 1.47
N ARG A 125 -7.46 9.24 0.31
CA ARG A 125 -8.58 9.55 -0.56
C ARG A 125 -9.69 8.52 -0.37
N TYR A 126 -10.92 8.99 -0.51
CA TYR A 126 -12.09 8.14 -0.68
C TYR A 126 -12.50 8.18 -2.15
N SER A 127 -12.68 7.02 -2.76
CA SER A 127 -13.34 6.88 -4.06
C SER A 127 -14.86 6.75 -3.86
N HIS A 128 -15.64 7.22 -4.82
CA HIS A 128 -17.09 7.36 -4.75
C HIS A 128 -17.84 6.55 -5.84
N ILE A 129 -17.31 5.40 -6.22
CA ILE A 129 -18.09 4.37 -6.91
C ILE A 129 -19.10 3.77 -5.92
N GLU A 130 -20.37 4.19 -6.02
CA GLU A 130 -21.43 3.73 -5.14
C GLU A 130 -21.85 2.29 -5.47
N ASP A 131 -22.06 1.49 -4.43
CA ASP A 131 -22.70 0.18 -4.52
C ASP A 131 -23.81 0.07 -3.49
N LEU A 132 -25.06 0.16 -3.96
CA LEU A 132 -26.25 0.19 -3.12
C LEU A 132 -27.05 -1.13 -3.18
N ARG A 133 -26.52 -2.16 -3.86
CA ARG A 133 -27.19 -3.46 -4.09
C ARG A 133 -27.58 -4.17 -2.79
N TYR A 134 -26.73 -4.07 -1.77
CA TYR A 134 -26.96 -4.70 -0.48
C TYR A 134 -27.78 -3.79 0.44
N LYS A 135 -29.05 -4.13 0.64
CA LYS A 135 -30.04 -3.36 1.43
C LYS A 135 -29.52 -2.84 2.79
N ASN A 136 -28.73 -3.67 3.49
CA ASN A 136 -28.18 -3.37 4.82
C ASN A 136 -26.72 -2.89 4.81
N PHE A 137 -26.04 -2.93 3.66
CA PHE A 137 -24.60 -2.70 3.50
C PHE A 137 -24.32 -1.82 2.29
N LYS A 138 -24.87 -0.60 2.30
CA LYS A 138 -24.70 0.40 1.24
C LYS A 138 -23.29 1.00 1.30
N GLU A 139 -22.44 0.67 0.35
CA GLU A 139 -21.09 1.22 0.25
C GLU A 139 -21.06 2.41 -0.70
N LYS A 140 -21.16 3.62 -0.13
CA LYS A 140 -21.13 4.87 -0.90
C LYS A 140 -19.74 5.35 -1.27
N LYS A 141 -18.72 4.86 -0.56
CA LYS A 141 -17.31 5.22 -0.75
C LYS A 141 -16.39 4.30 0.03
N PHE A 142 -15.15 4.16 -0.45
CA PHE A 142 -14.12 3.31 0.14
C PHE A 142 -12.73 3.96 0.01
N LEU A 143 -11.74 3.44 0.74
CA LEU A 143 -10.38 4.00 0.74
C LEU A 143 -9.63 3.61 -0.54
N SER A 144 -9.06 4.58 -1.25
CA SER A 144 -8.15 4.32 -2.36
C SER A 144 -6.84 5.06 -2.12
N ASP A 145 -5.73 4.32 -2.05
CA ASP A 145 -4.39 4.89 -2.17
C ASP A 145 -3.86 4.84 -3.61
N LEU A 146 -4.58 4.19 -4.53
CA LEU A 146 -4.29 4.28 -5.97
C LEU A 146 -4.37 5.73 -6.45
N TYR A 147 -5.22 6.56 -5.82
CA TYR A 147 -5.24 8.02 -5.99
C TYR A 147 -3.86 8.69 -5.84
N PHE A 148 -2.95 8.16 -5.01
CA PHE A 148 -1.60 8.72 -4.83
C PHE A 148 -0.57 8.12 -5.82
N ALA A 149 -0.97 7.16 -6.65
CA ALA A 149 -0.12 6.39 -7.56
C ALA A 149 -0.40 6.72 -9.03
N ASP A 150 -1.68 6.83 -9.40
CA ASP A 150 -2.17 7.44 -10.65
C ASP A 150 -1.97 8.97 -10.50
N ILE A 151 -0.99 9.54 -11.19
CA ILE A 151 -0.58 10.94 -11.09
C ILE A 151 -0.92 11.70 -12.38
N TYR A 152 -0.75 11.07 -13.53
CA TYR A 152 -1.00 11.63 -14.84
C TYR A 152 -2.12 10.89 -15.55
N ASP A 153 -2.97 11.62 -16.28
CA ASP A 153 -3.93 11.01 -17.19
C ASP A 153 -3.25 10.55 -18.50
N LYS A 154 -4.01 9.85 -19.34
CA LYS A 154 -3.64 9.44 -20.71
C LYS A 154 -3.10 10.53 -21.65
N ARG A 155 -3.21 11.83 -21.32
CA ARG A 155 -2.62 12.95 -22.07
C ARG A 155 -1.32 13.46 -21.46
N GLY A 156 -0.98 13.04 -20.24
CA GLY A 156 0.10 13.58 -19.42
C GLY A 156 -0.32 14.75 -18.52
N ASP A 157 -1.62 15.07 -18.44
CA ASP A 157 -2.15 16.10 -17.55
C ASP A 157 -2.31 15.54 -16.12
N PHE A 158 -2.43 16.39 -15.10
CA PHE A 158 -2.61 15.91 -13.73
C PHE A 158 -3.98 15.22 -13.53
N SER A 159 -3.95 13.95 -13.13
CA SER A 159 -5.14 13.16 -12.82
C SER A 159 -5.76 13.60 -11.49
N SER A 160 -6.77 14.49 -11.52
CA SER A 160 -7.37 15.04 -10.30
C SER A 160 -8.25 14.03 -9.54
N TRP A 161 -8.77 13.00 -10.24
CA TRP A 161 -9.91 12.16 -9.84
C TRP A 161 -11.20 12.93 -9.54
N ASP A 162 -11.30 14.19 -9.94
CA ASP A 162 -12.46 15.07 -9.73
C ASP A 162 -12.47 16.04 -10.92
N GLU A 163 -13.12 15.61 -12.01
CA GLU A 163 -13.16 16.30 -13.31
C GLU A 163 -14.18 17.44 -13.29
N ASN A 164 -15.31 17.23 -12.62
CA ASN A 164 -16.39 18.21 -12.51
C ASN A 164 -16.11 19.28 -11.43
N ASN A 165 -15.05 19.12 -10.63
CA ASN A 165 -14.58 20.00 -9.57
C ASN A 165 -15.56 20.20 -8.39
N ASN A 166 -16.36 19.18 -8.07
CA ASN A 166 -17.33 19.22 -6.97
C ASN A 166 -16.74 18.78 -5.60
N GLY A 167 -15.52 18.26 -5.56
CA GLY A 167 -14.84 17.78 -4.34
C GLY A 167 -15.27 16.37 -3.88
N VAL A 168 -16.06 15.67 -4.69
CA VAL A 168 -16.21 14.21 -4.71
C VAL A 168 -15.13 13.67 -5.64
N PHE A 169 -14.63 12.46 -5.40
CA PHE A 169 -13.51 11.92 -6.17
C PHE A 169 -13.79 10.49 -6.60
N GLY A 170 -13.54 10.17 -7.86
CA GLY A 170 -13.90 8.89 -8.46
C GLY A 170 -15.41 8.67 -8.40
N GLU A 171 -16.20 9.70 -8.73
CA GLU A 171 -17.65 9.68 -8.63
C GLU A 171 -18.28 8.82 -9.72
N TRP A 172 -18.86 7.69 -9.32
CA TRP A 172 -19.68 6.84 -10.20
C TRP A 172 -20.92 6.37 -9.42
N LEU A 173 -21.95 7.19 -9.49
CA LEU A 173 -23.17 7.02 -8.69
C LEU A 173 -24.03 5.85 -9.18
N ASP A 174 -24.76 5.24 -8.24
CA ASP A 174 -25.65 4.12 -8.50
C ASP A 174 -26.71 4.48 -9.57
N ASN A 175 -26.89 3.57 -10.55
CA ASN A 175 -27.72 3.71 -11.74
C ASN A 175 -27.33 4.83 -12.73
N LYS A 176 -26.13 5.41 -12.63
CA LYS A 176 -25.60 6.43 -13.57
C LYS A 176 -24.31 5.99 -14.28
N SER A 177 -23.98 6.66 -15.37
CA SER A 177 -22.60 6.75 -15.90
C SER A 177 -21.69 7.46 -14.89
N ALA A 178 -20.38 7.37 -15.08
CA ALA A 178 -19.43 8.06 -14.22
C ALA A 178 -19.46 9.58 -14.43
N ASP A 179 -19.26 10.32 -13.34
CA ASP A 179 -19.07 11.76 -13.34
C ASP A 179 -17.55 12.12 -13.35
N ASP A 180 -16.67 11.20 -12.93
CA ASP A 180 -15.19 11.26 -13.06
C ASP A 180 -14.64 10.03 -13.83
N THR A 181 -13.61 10.21 -14.65
CA THR A 181 -13.03 9.15 -15.51
C THR A 181 -11.50 9.02 -15.43
N PRO A 182 -10.90 8.92 -14.23
CA PRO A 182 -9.45 8.68 -14.08
C PRO A 182 -9.06 7.39 -14.82
N ASP A 183 -7.88 7.33 -15.45
CA ASP A 183 -7.52 6.11 -16.19
C ASP A 183 -7.08 4.94 -15.29
N LEU A 184 -6.83 5.21 -14.00
CA LEU A 184 -6.46 4.27 -12.94
C LEU A 184 -5.06 3.65 -13.11
N TYR A 185 -4.25 4.08 -14.09
CA TYR A 185 -2.90 3.53 -14.29
C TYR A 185 -1.93 4.11 -13.26
N PRO A 186 -1.34 3.30 -12.37
CA PRO A 186 -0.34 3.79 -11.42
C PRO A 186 0.98 4.12 -12.12
N ASP A 187 1.36 5.39 -12.10
CA ASP A 187 2.66 5.89 -12.55
C ASP A 187 3.78 5.52 -11.57
N ILE A 188 3.48 5.60 -10.27
CA ILE A 188 4.43 5.41 -9.18
C ILE A 188 4.00 4.30 -8.20
N CYS A 189 4.99 3.61 -7.63
CA CYS A 189 4.75 2.54 -6.66
C CYS A 189 4.41 3.10 -5.28
N VAL A 190 3.15 3.00 -4.85
CA VAL A 190 2.69 3.47 -3.54
C VAL A 190 2.46 2.29 -2.59
N GLY A 191 2.88 2.45 -1.34
CA GLY A 191 2.51 1.55 -0.25
C GLY A 191 2.28 2.32 1.05
N ARG A 192 1.37 1.83 1.89
CA ARG A 192 1.04 2.47 3.16
C ARG A 192 1.40 1.61 4.37
N LEU A 193 1.99 2.24 5.37
CA LEU A 193 2.06 1.73 6.74
C LEU A 193 1.06 2.54 7.59
N PRO A 194 -0.19 2.07 7.80
CA PRO A 194 -1.25 2.83 8.49
C PRO A 194 -1.08 2.88 10.02
N CYS A 195 0.15 3.20 10.46
CA CYS A 195 0.55 3.38 11.85
C CYS A 195 -0.34 4.42 12.55
N ARG A 196 -0.89 4.03 13.70
CA ARG A 196 -1.72 4.91 14.55
C ARG A 196 -0.91 5.59 15.67
N ASN A 197 0.32 5.12 15.93
CA ASN A 197 1.20 5.55 17.02
C ASN A 197 2.67 5.16 16.76
N ILE A 198 3.58 5.71 17.58
CA ILE A 198 5.03 5.49 17.50
C ILE A 198 5.46 4.03 17.70
N LEU A 199 4.75 3.25 18.54
CA LEU A 199 5.08 1.84 18.78
C LEU A 199 4.87 1.01 17.50
N GLU A 200 3.79 1.26 16.76
CA GLU A 200 3.53 0.61 15.47
C GLU A 200 4.62 0.94 14.44
N VAL A 201 5.05 2.20 14.34
CA VAL A 201 6.18 2.61 13.48
C VAL A 201 7.44 1.82 13.84
N LYS A 202 7.82 1.77 15.12
CA LYS A 202 9.00 1.02 15.58
C LYS A 202 8.92 -0.48 15.28
N ILE A 203 7.73 -1.08 15.37
CA ILE A 203 7.52 -2.51 15.04
C ILE A 203 7.75 -2.75 13.54
N VAL A 204 7.11 -1.98 12.65
CA VAL A 204 7.22 -2.24 11.21
C VAL A 204 8.58 -1.83 10.64
N VAL A 205 9.18 -0.72 11.11
CA VAL A 205 10.56 -0.33 10.75
C VAL A 205 11.54 -1.44 11.11
N LYS A 206 11.47 -2.02 12.32
CA LYS A 206 12.32 -3.14 12.71
C LYS A 206 12.10 -4.37 11.82
N LYS A 207 10.87 -4.65 11.41
CA LYS A 207 10.53 -5.78 10.54
C LYS A 207 11.10 -5.62 9.13
N ILE A 208 10.94 -4.44 8.52
CA ILE A 208 11.48 -4.10 7.19
C ILE A 208 13.01 -4.24 7.21
N ILE A 209 13.69 -3.55 8.13
CA ILE A 209 15.15 -3.61 8.26
C ILE A 209 15.65 -5.05 8.46
N ASN A 210 14.97 -5.86 9.27
CA ASN A 210 15.38 -7.25 9.49
C ASN A 210 15.08 -8.18 8.31
N TYR A 211 14.11 -7.85 7.46
CA TYR A 211 13.74 -8.64 6.28
C TYR A 211 14.67 -8.35 5.10
N GLU A 212 15.10 -7.10 4.94
CA GLU A 212 15.91 -6.66 3.82
C GLU A 212 17.42 -6.86 4.01
N LYS A 213 17.91 -6.85 5.26
CA LYS A 213 19.34 -7.01 5.62
C LYS A 213 20.07 -8.17 4.94
N GLU A 214 19.40 -9.32 4.81
CA GLU A 214 19.99 -10.56 4.34
C GLU A 214 18.97 -11.34 3.51
N LYS A 215 19.46 -12.20 2.61
CA LYS A 215 18.61 -13.05 1.77
C LYS A 215 17.84 -14.02 2.67
N CYS A 216 16.52 -14.00 2.55
CA CYS A 216 15.63 -14.90 3.26
C CYS A 216 15.98 -16.37 2.95
N SER A 217 16.23 -17.18 3.98
CA SER A 217 16.54 -18.60 3.82
C SER A 217 15.43 -19.34 3.06
N ASP A 218 15.82 -20.01 1.98
CA ASP A 218 14.91 -20.78 1.11
C ASP A 218 14.10 -21.83 1.91
N SER A 219 14.64 -22.34 3.02
CA SER A 219 13.98 -23.29 3.94
C SER A 219 12.61 -22.84 4.49
N TRP A 220 12.37 -21.52 4.55
CA TRP A 220 11.05 -20.97 4.84
C TRP A 220 10.52 -20.10 3.72
N PHE A 221 11.37 -19.36 3.02
CA PHE A 221 10.95 -18.43 1.99
C PHE A 221 10.31 -19.15 0.80
N LYS A 222 10.87 -20.28 0.35
CA LYS A 222 10.30 -21.05 -0.77
C LYS A 222 9.02 -21.81 -0.43
N ARG A 223 8.46 -21.68 0.77
CA ARG A 223 7.14 -22.22 1.10
C ARG A 223 6.09 -21.19 0.74
N MET A 224 5.12 -21.57 -0.10
CA MET A 224 3.91 -20.77 -0.37
C MET A 224 2.72 -21.45 0.30
N VAL A 225 2.08 -20.75 1.24
CA VAL A 225 0.86 -21.22 1.89
C VAL A 225 -0.34 -20.65 1.16
N VAL A 226 -1.27 -21.52 0.76
CA VAL A 226 -2.56 -21.09 0.21
C VAL A 226 -3.68 -21.55 1.12
N VAL A 227 -4.69 -20.71 1.33
CA VAL A 227 -5.83 -20.95 2.22
C VAL A 227 -7.11 -20.65 1.45
N ALA A 228 -7.91 -21.66 1.19
CA ALA A 228 -9.10 -21.50 0.36
C ALA A 228 -10.16 -22.55 0.66
N GLY A 229 -11.30 -22.39 0.02
CA GLY A 229 -12.44 -23.29 0.08
C GLY A 229 -13.43 -22.93 -1.01
N ASP A 230 -14.67 -23.33 -0.79
CA ASP A 230 -15.79 -22.95 -1.62
C ASP A 230 -16.23 -21.52 -1.27
N THR A 231 -15.71 -20.51 -1.97
CA THR A 231 -16.09 -19.10 -1.70
C THR A 231 -17.59 -18.88 -1.88
N TYR A 232 -18.26 -19.65 -2.75
CA TYR A 232 -19.66 -19.46 -3.07
C TYR A 232 -20.37 -20.81 -3.23
N PRO A 233 -20.76 -21.51 -2.14
CA PRO A 233 -21.30 -22.88 -2.19
C PRO A 233 -22.56 -23.10 -3.03
N ASN A 234 -23.22 -22.02 -3.46
CA ASN A 234 -24.35 -22.02 -4.39
C ASN A 234 -23.93 -21.82 -5.86
N ARG A 235 -22.63 -21.93 -6.17
CA ARG A 235 -22.03 -21.80 -7.52
C ARG A 235 -21.19 -23.06 -7.81
N GLU A 236 -20.92 -23.30 -9.10
CA GLU A 236 -20.23 -24.52 -9.53
C GLU A 236 -18.71 -24.45 -9.25
N GLY A 237 -18.24 -25.39 -8.42
CA GLY A 237 -16.81 -25.63 -8.15
C GLY A 237 -16.18 -24.72 -7.09
N TYR A 238 -15.08 -25.20 -6.48
CA TYR A 238 -14.43 -24.54 -5.35
C TYR A 238 -13.55 -23.38 -5.83
N GLU A 239 -14.22 -22.26 -6.09
CA GLU A 239 -13.67 -21.05 -6.71
C GLU A 239 -12.32 -20.61 -6.12
N GLY A 240 -12.21 -20.50 -4.79
CA GLY A 240 -10.97 -20.07 -4.13
C GLY A 240 -9.85 -21.11 -4.23
N GLU A 241 -10.19 -22.41 -4.22
CA GLU A 241 -9.20 -23.48 -4.40
C GLU A 241 -8.66 -23.46 -5.84
N ASN A 242 -9.51 -23.17 -6.83
CA ASN A 242 -9.10 -23.01 -8.24
C ASN A 242 -8.16 -21.81 -8.48
N TYR A 243 -8.40 -20.65 -7.87
CA TYR A 243 -7.48 -19.50 -8.00
C TYR A 243 -6.19 -19.69 -7.22
N THR A 244 -6.25 -20.30 -6.03
CA THR A 244 -5.04 -20.63 -5.29
C THR A 244 -4.18 -21.69 -5.98
N GLU A 245 -4.77 -22.64 -6.72
CA GLU A 245 -3.99 -23.61 -7.51
C GLU A 245 -3.25 -22.94 -8.66
N LYS A 246 -3.92 -22.12 -9.47
CA LYS A 246 -3.27 -21.37 -10.57
C LYS A 246 -2.15 -20.46 -10.06
N ALA A 247 -2.31 -19.86 -8.89
CA ALA A 247 -1.26 -19.08 -8.23
C ALA A 247 -0.04 -19.95 -7.83
N LEU A 248 -0.25 -21.22 -7.45
CA LEU A 248 0.83 -22.17 -7.20
C LEU A 248 1.54 -22.61 -8.50
N GLU A 249 0.80 -22.82 -9.59
CA GLU A 249 1.35 -23.16 -10.92
C GLU A 249 2.31 -22.07 -11.44
N MET A 250 1.99 -20.80 -11.22
CA MET A 250 2.85 -19.65 -11.56
C MET A 250 4.13 -19.57 -10.70
N MET A 251 4.16 -20.31 -9.58
CA MET A 251 5.19 -20.23 -8.55
C MET A 251 6.10 -21.46 -8.54
N ILE A 252 6.48 -21.94 -9.75
CA ILE A 252 7.23 -23.18 -10.05
C ILE A 252 8.42 -23.54 -9.13
N ASN A 253 9.05 -22.56 -8.49
CA ASN A 253 10.21 -22.74 -7.60
C ASN A 253 9.85 -22.71 -6.11
N PHE A 254 8.57 -22.83 -5.76
CA PHE A 254 8.05 -22.84 -4.39
C PHE A 254 7.43 -24.19 -4.05
N THR A 255 7.60 -24.62 -2.80
CA THR A 255 6.90 -25.76 -2.23
C THR A 255 5.48 -25.33 -1.84
N PRO A 256 4.43 -25.91 -2.43
CA PRO A 256 3.05 -25.61 -2.07
C PRO A 256 2.72 -26.14 -0.67
N VAL A 257 1.90 -25.38 0.05
CA VAL A 257 1.28 -25.79 1.32
C VAL A 257 -0.19 -25.41 1.24
N LYS A 258 -1.00 -26.35 0.74
CA LYS A 258 -2.44 -26.20 0.60
C LYS A 258 -3.11 -26.35 1.97
N LEU A 259 -4.01 -25.41 2.27
CA LEU A 259 -4.99 -25.46 3.35
C LEU A 259 -6.36 -25.23 2.69
N TRP A 260 -6.91 -26.32 2.19
CA TRP A 260 -8.16 -26.39 1.45
C TRP A 260 -9.25 -27.08 2.26
N THR A 261 -10.49 -26.73 1.97
CA THR A 261 -11.63 -27.32 2.68
C THR A 261 -12.06 -28.65 2.06
N SER A 262 -11.90 -28.80 0.74
CA SER A 262 -12.32 -30.00 0.01
C SER A 262 -11.53 -31.26 0.40
N ASP A 263 -10.23 -31.13 0.66
CA ASP A 263 -9.36 -32.21 1.13
C ASP A 263 -9.29 -32.31 2.67
N GLY A 264 -9.98 -31.41 3.37
CA GLY A 264 -9.99 -31.31 4.82
C GLY A 264 -8.65 -30.90 5.45
N SER A 265 -7.71 -30.32 4.71
CA SER A 265 -6.46 -29.78 5.25
C SER A 265 -6.67 -28.46 6.02
N LEU A 266 -7.72 -27.69 5.68
CA LEU A 266 -8.25 -26.57 6.45
C LEU A 266 -9.49 -27.00 7.25
N LYS A 267 -9.36 -27.13 8.57
CA LYS A 267 -10.46 -27.42 9.50
C LYS A 267 -10.76 -26.27 10.45
N SER A 268 -9.76 -25.43 10.71
CA SER A 268 -9.85 -24.31 11.65
C SER A 268 -8.69 -23.33 11.48
N TRP A 269 -8.80 -22.18 12.14
CA TRP A 269 -7.73 -21.20 12.25
C TRP A 269 -6.40 -21.75 12.80
N ARG A 270 -6.43 -22.86 13.54
CA ARG A 270 -5.21 -23.50 14.06
C ARG A 270 -4.34 -24.03 12.93
N ASP A 271 -4.92 -24.38 11.80
CA ASP A 271 -4.19 -24.91 10.63
C ASP A 271 -3.42 -23.78 9.96
N VAL A 272 -4.07 -22.64 9.76
CA VAL A 272 -3.46 -21.40 9.25
C VAL A 272 -2.34 -20.90 10.17
N VAL A 273 -2.59 -20.84 11.49
CA VAL A 273 -1.56 -20.45 12.48
C VAL A 273 -0.37 -21.42 12.47
N ARG A 274 -0.60 -22.73 12.39
CA ARG A 274 0.49 -23.73 12.29
C ARG A 274 1.30 -23.58 11.01
N ALA A 275 0.66 -23.31 9.88
CA ALA A 275 1.34 -23.09 8.60
C ALA A 275 2.22 -21.83 8.63
N ILE A 276 1.67 -20.69 9.08
CA ILE A 276 2.42 -19.43 9.20
C ILE A 276 3.56 -19.57 10.21
N ASN A 277 3.36 -20.22 11.36
CA ASN A 277 4.39 -20.40 12.39
C ASN A 277 5.59 -21.25 11.94
N ARG A 278 5.43 -22.14 10.96
CA ARG A 278 6.56 -22.84 10.30
C ARG A 278 7.38 -21.88 9.42
N GLY A 279 6.74 -20.84 8.90
CA GLY A 279 7.26 -19.85 7.97
C GLY A 279 6.86 -20.13 6.53
N CYS A 280 6.61 -19.06 5.80
CA CYS A 280 6.36 -19.04 4.35
C CYS A 280 6.82 -17.69 3.78
N GLY A 281 7.26 -17.66 2.52
CA GLY A 281 7.54 -16.42 1.80
C GLY A 281 6.27 -15.73 1.31
N PHE A 282 5.27 -16.54 0.95
CA PHE A 282 3.95 -16.07 0.55
C PHE A 282 2.82 -16.76 1.31
N LEU A 283 1.76 -16.00 1.54
CA LEU A 283 0.49 -16.45 2.07
C LEU A 283 -0.61 -15.90 1.15
N TYR A 284 -1.39 -16.75 0.51
CA TYR A 284 -2.57 -16.34 -0.26
C TYR A 284 -3.82 -16.90 0.42
N LEU A 285 -4.82 -16.07 0.68
CA LEU A 285 -6.14 -16.51 1.11
C LEU A 285 -7.19 -16.07 0.07
N SER A 286 -8.09 -16.98 -0.33
CA SER A 286 -9.17 -16.71 -1.30
C SER A 286 -10.51 -17.16 -0.71
N GLY A 287 -11.39 -16.20 -0.40
CA GLY A 287 -12.61 -16.45 0.37
C GLY A 287 -13.32 -15.17 0.85
N HIS A 288 -14.02 -15.26 1.97
CA HIS A 288 -14.78 -14.15 2.58
C HIS A 288 -13.97 -13.35 3.59
N GLY A 289 -14.21 -12.05 3.61
CA GLY A 289 -13.53 -11.12 4.50
C GLY A 289 -14.45 -10.10 5.17
N THR A 290 -13.94 -9.56 6.27
CA THR A 290 -14.37 -8.30 6.89
C THR A 290 -13.11 -7.56 7.39
N PRO A 291 -13.19 -6.33 7.93
CA PRO A 291 -12.05 -5.69 8.59
C PRO A 291 -11.53 -6.43 9.83
N ILE A 292 -12.13 -7.55 10.25
CA ILE A 292 -11.77 -8.24 11.50
C ILE A 292 -11.60 -9.76 11.41
N TRP A 293 -12.09 -10.40 10.36
CA TRP A 293 -11.94 -11.84 10.12
C TRP A 293 -11.83 -12.17 8.63
N TRP A 294 -11.27 -13.34 8.36
CA TRP A 294 -11.28 -14.02 7.08
C TRP A 294 -11.78 -15.46 7.30
N ALA A 295 -12.62 -15.95 6.39
CA ALA A 295 -13.22 -17.28 6.42
C ALA A 295 -13.52 -17.78 5.00
N THR A 296 -13.83 -19.07 4.87
CA THR A 296 -14.34 -19.68 3.63
C THR A 296 -15.31 -20.80 4.01
N HIS A 297 -15.86 -21.52 3.04
CA HIS A 297 -16.82 -22.59 3.27
C HIS A 297 -16.30 -23.96 2.80
N PRO A 298 -16.77 -25.07 3.39
CA PRO A 298 -16.58 -26.39 2.81
C PRO A 298 -17.43 -26.57 1.55
N PRO A 299 -17.09 -27.55 0.68
CA PRO A 299 -17.88 -27.90 -0.50
C PRO A 299 -19.38 -28.00 -0.22
N GLU A 300 -20.20 -27.33 -1.05
CA GLU A 300 -21.67 -27.46 -1.06
C GLU A 300 -22.35 -27.17 0.30
N ASN A 301 -21.71 -26.41 1.19
CA ASN A 301 -22.20 -26.16 2.55
C ASN A 301 -21.91 -24.71 3.00
N GLU A 302 -22.94 -23.98 3.45
CA GLU A 302 -22.82 -22.55 3.84
C GLU A 302 -22.17 -22.30 5.23
N GLU A 303 -21.69 -23.33 5.94
CA GLU A 303 -20.99 -23.17 7.22
C GLU A 303 -19.65 -22.44 7.06
N TYR A 304 -19.34 -21.47 7.94
CA TYR A 304 -18.09 -20.72 7.89
C TYR A 304 -16.92 -21.43 8.59
N ILE A 305 -15.92 -21.84 7.82
CA ILE A 305 -14.60 -22.26 8.33
C ILE A 305 -13.71 -21.02 8.45
N PHE A 306 -13.55 -20.52 9.68
CA PHE A 306 -12.73 -19.34 9.97
C PHE A 306 -11.23 -19.64 9.89
N GLY A 307 -10.55 -19.06 8.90
CA GLY A 307 -9.09 -19.14 8.75
C GLY A 307 -8.34 -18.23 9.72
N LEU A 308 -8.66 -16.94 9.82
CA LEU A 308 -8.10 -16.07 10.85
C LEU A 308 -9.08 -14.96 11.23
N ILE A 309 -9.43 -14.87 12.52
CA ILE A 309 -9.97 -13.64 13.12
C ILE A 309 -8.81 -12.89 13.78
N ARG A 310 -8.94 -11.57 13.96
CA ARG A 310 -7.87 -10.73 14.54
C ARG A 310 -7.32 -11.21 15.90
N PHE A 311 -8.11 -11.89 16.72
CA PHE A 311 -7.64 -12.47 17.98
C PHE A 311 -6.73 -13.70 17.78
N HIS A 312 -6.96 -14.51 16.74
CA HIS A 312 -6.11 -15.67 16.42
C HIS A 312 -4.68 -15.24 16.03
N MET A 313 -4.54 -14.02 15.47
CA MET A 313 -3.22 -13.45 15.13
C MET A 313 -2.31 -13.25 16.35
N PHE A 314 -2.83 -13.28 17.58
CA PHE A 314 -2.00 -13.31 18.80
C PHE A 314 -1.05 -14.52 18.83
N PHE A 315 -1.52 -15.69 18.36
CA PHE A 315 -0.77 -16.95 18.34
C PHE A 315 0.27 -17.05 17.21
N LEU A 316 0.44 -15.99 16.41
CA LEU A 316 1.50 -15.93 15.39
C LEU A 316 2.86 -15.67 16.04
N GLN A 317 3.76 -16.63 15.90
CA GLN A 317 5.09 -16.73 16.52
C GLN A 317 6.19 -17.00 15.47
N ASN A 318 5.91 -16.74 14.20
CA ASN A 318 6.83 -16.92 13.08
C ASN A 318 8.08 -16.02 13.09
N GLY A 319 8.20 -15.09 14.05
CA GLY A 319 9.40 -14.28 14.25
C GLY A 319 9.72 -13.40 13.04
N ASN A 320 10.92 -13.56 12.47
CA ASN A 320 11.35 -12.86 11.25
C ASN A 320 10.97 -13.60 9.95
N LYS A 321 10.32 -14.78 10.00
CA LYS A 321 9.85 -15.53 8.81
C LYS A 321 8.54 -14.94 8.29
N LEU A 322 8.62 -13.73 7.75
CA LEU A 322 7.47 -12.87 7.49
C LEU A 322 6.98 -13.02 6.03
N PRO A 323 5.82 -13.66 5.76
CA PRO A 323 5.28 -13.74 4.41
C PRO A 323 4.82 -12.38 3.89
N ILE A 324 4.76 -12.25 2.57
CA ILE A 324 3.87 -11.31 1.89
C ILE A 324 2.50 -11.97 1.81
N CYS A 325 1.47 -11.27 2.28
CA CYS A 325 0.09 -11.78 2.31
C CYS A 325 -0.71 -11.19 1.14
N ILE A 326 -1.32 -12.02 0.31
CA ILE A 326 -2.42 -11.64 -0.59
C ILE A 326 -3.70 -12.15 0.08
N VAL A 327 -4.71 -11.31 0.22
CA VAL A 327 -5.96 -11.68 0.89
C VAL A 327 -7.17 -11.24 0.09
N GLY A 328 -7.79 -12.19 -0.60
CA GLY A 328 -9.10 -12.05 -1.22
C GLY A 328 -10.20 -12.22 -0.16
N GLY A 329 -11.10 -11.24 -0.10
CA GLY A 329 -12.24 -11.20 0.84
C GLY A 329 -12.52 -9.80 1.37
N CYS A 330 -13.76 -9.33 1.22
CA CYS A 330 -14.18 -7.93 1.45
C CYS A 330 -13.55 -7.24 2.68
N HIS A 331 -13.15 -5.99 2.51
CA HIS A 331 -12.69 -5.06 3.55
C HIS A 331 -11.51 -5.52 4.43
N ASN A 332 -10.80 -6.62 4.14
CA ASN A 332 -9.72 -7.10 5.00
C ASN A 332 -8.62 -6.03 5.24
N SER A 333 -8.40 -5.12 4.29
CA SER A 333 -7.46 -4.00 4.36
C SER A 333 -8.09 -2.65 4.78
N MET A 334 -9.39 -2.59 5.13
CA MET A 334 -10.14 -1.37 5.47
C MET A 334 -9.62 -0.64 6.73
N PHE A 335 -8.59 0.19 6.59
CA PHE A 335 -7.84 0.75 7.73
C PHE A 335 -8.44 2.02 8.38
N ASN A 336 -9.59 2.51 7.91
CA ASN A 336 -10.36 3.61 8.54
C ASN A 336 -11.21 3.16 9.75
N ILE A 337 -11.27 1.87 10.09
CA ILE A 337 -12.08 1.40 11.23
C ILE A 337 -11.56 1.89 12.61
N SER A 338 -12.48 1.92 13.57
CA SER A 338 -12.32 2.39 14.94
C SER A 338 -13.18 1.60 15.93
N LEU A 339 -13.07 1.93 17.22
CA LEU A 339 -13.92 1.36 18.26
C LEU A 339 -15.41 1.75 18.14
N HIS A 340 -15.79 2.69 17.27
CA HIS A 340 -17.19 3.06 17.01
C HIS A 340 -17.77 2.44 15.73
N ASP A 341 -16.94 1.86 14.86
CA ASP A 341 -17.42 1.23 13.63
C ASP A 341 -18.13 -0.09 13.96
N ARG A 342 -19.27 -0.32 13.31
CA ARG A 342 -20.18 -1.47 13.58
C ARG A 342 -20.70 -2.15 12.34
N ILE A 343 -20.93 -1.40 11.25
CA ILE A 343 -21.51 -1.90 10.00
C ILE A 343 -20.60 -2.99 9.42
N TRP A 344 -19.38 -2.61 9.01
CA TRP A 344 -18.44 -3.52 8.36
C TRP A 344 -17.77 -4.52 9.30
N THR A 345 -17.83 -4.30 10.62
CA THR A 345 -17.18 -5.17 11.62
C THR A 345 -18.13 -6.15 12.30
N ASN A 346 -19.32 -6.37 11.72
CA ASN A 346 -20.37 -7.25 12.26
C ASN A 346 -20.68 -6.95 13.74
N GLY A 347 -20.74 -5.66 14.09
CA GLY A 347 -20.96 -5.18 15.46
C GLY A 347 -19.75 -5.22 16.40
N ILE A 348 -18.65 -5.88 16.05
CA ILE A 348 -17.49 -6.07 16.94
C ILE A 348 -16.56 -4.84 16.89
N PRO A 349 -16.24 -4.17 18.03
CA PRO A 349 -15.37 -2.99 18.04
C PRO A 349 -13.92 -3.29 17.63
N ALA A 350 -13.33 -2.47 16.76
CA ALA A 350 -12.07 -2.83 16.10
C ALA A 350 -11.08 -1.67 15.93
N ARG A 351 -9.85 -1.81 16.48
CA ARG A 351 -8.79 -0.78 16.38
C ARG A 351 -7.92 -0.87 15.13
N LYS A 352 -8.00 -1.95 14.36
CA LYS A 352 -7.15 -2.24 13.19
C LYS A 352 -7.91 -3.17 12.25
N CYS A 353 -7.73 -3.01 10.95
CA CYS A 353 -8.20 -3.98 9.97
C CYS A 353 -7.46 -5.33 10.12
N TRP A 354 -7.92 -6.35 9.40
CA TRP A 354 -7.33 -7.68 9.39
C TRP A 354 -5.88 -7.60 8.91
N SER A 355 -5.66 -7.00 7.75
CA SER A 355 -4.34 -6.84 7.11
C SER A 355 -3.37 -6.05 8.00
N TRP A 356 -3.79 -4.92 8.59
CA TRP A 356 -2.91 -4.17 9.50
C TRP A 356 -2.66 -4.89 10.83
N THR A 357 -3.57 -5.74 11.31
CA THR A 357 -3.31 -6.58 12.48
C THR A 357 -2.23 -7.62 12.19
N LEU A 358 -2.22 -8.19 10.99
CA LEU A 358 -1.21 -9.13 10.52
C LEU A 358 0.16 -8.46 10.32
N VAL A 359 0.21 -7.30 9.64
CA VAL A 359 1.48 -6.59 9.37
C VAL A 359 2.06 -5.95 10.63
N SER A 360 1.24 -5.32 11.48
CA SER A 360 1.72 -4.69 12.73
C SER A 360 1.84 -5.65 13.94
N LYS A 361 1.71 -6.97 13.73
CA LYS A 361 1.98 -7.98 14.76
C LYS A 361 3.44 -7.91 15.20
N ILE A 362 3.66 -7.70 16.49
CA ILE A 362 4.99 -7.80 17.11
C ILE A 362 5.48 -9.25 17.10
N ASN A 363 6.75 -9.46 16.79
CA ASN A 363 7.45 -10.77 16.76
C ASN A 363 6.77 -11.84 15.87
N GLY A 364 6.17 -11.43 14.74
CA GLY A 364 5.56 -12.34 13.78
C GLY A 364 4.63 -11.62 12.79
N GLY A 365 3.65 -12.34 12.26
CA GLY A 365 2.72 -11.83 11.24
C GLY A 365 3.36 -11.76 9.85
N ALA A 366 2.92 -10.81 9.02
CA ALA A 366 3.40 -10.62 7.63
C ALA A 366 4.38 -9.44 7.51
N ILE A 367 5.18 -9.39 6.44
CA ILE A 367 6.01 -8.21 6.12
C ILE A 367 5.17 -7.13 5.41
N ALA A 368 4.24 -7.57 4.56
CA ALA A 368 3.26 -6.75 3.87
C ALA A 368 1.96 -7.54 3.66
N ALA A 369 0.87 -6.82 3.39
CA ALA A 369 -0.40 -7.40 2.97
C ALA A 369 -0.98 -6.58 1.81
N ILE A 370 -1.46 -7.25 0.76
CA ILE A 370 -2.25 -6.65 -0.32
C ILE A 370 -3.65 -7.24 -0.24
N GLY A 371 -4.66 -6.37 -0.39
CA GLY A 371 -6.05 -6.82 -0.38
C GLY A 371 -7.06 -5.67 -0.25
N PRO A 372 -8.36 -6.01 -0.24
CA PRO A 372 -9.48 -5.10 -0.43
C PRO A 372 -9.71 -4.13 0.73
N THR A 373 -9.88 -2.84 0.42
CA THR A 373 -10.39 -1.83 1.37
C THR A 373 -11.92 -1.72 1.38
N ALA A 374 -12.59 -2.33 0.41
CA ALA A 374 -14.00 -2.17 0.08
C ALA A 374 -14.72 -3.53 -0.03
N LEU A 375 -15.97 -3.53 -0.51
CA LEU A 375 -16.54 -4.74 -1.11
C LEU A 375 -15.71 -5.13 -2.34
N SER A 376 -15.33 -6.40 -2.41
CA SER A 376 -14.51 -7.01 -3.46
C SER A 376 -15.36 -7.99 -4.25
N TYR A 377 -15.20 -8.04 -5.57
CA TYR A 377 -16.06 -8.82 -6.45
C TYR A 377 -15.26 -9.78 -7.32
N GLY A 378 -15.57 -11.06 -7.23
CA GLY A 378 -14.94 -12.05 -8.09
C GLY A 378 -15.56 -12.10 -9.48
N PRO A 379 -14.97 -12.85 -10.43
CA PRO A 379 -15.54 -13.01 -11.77
C PRO A 379 -16.96 -13.59 -11.75
N THR A 380 -17.34 -14.33 -10.71
CA THR A 380 -18.68 -14.87 -10.54
C THR A 380 -19.73 -13.83 -10.10
N ASP A 381 -19.31 -12.62 -9.73
CA ASP A 381 -20.15 -11.46 -9.40
C ASP A 381 -20.25 -10.43 -10.56
N ILE A 382 -19.56 -10.70 -11.67
CA ILE A 382 -19.46 -9.86 -12.86
C ILE A 382 -20.20 -10.54 -14.02
N SER A 383 -21.03 -9.80 -14.76
CA SER A 383 -21.98 -10.35 -15.74
C SER A 383 -21.28 -11.10 -16.87
N SER A 384 -20.20 -10.53 -17.40
CA SER A 384 -19.35 -11.12 -18.44
C SER A 384 -18.36 -12.17 -17.93
N ARG A 385 -18.25 -12.36 -16.61
CA ARG A 385 -17.23 -13.18 -15.93
C ARG A 385 -15.77 -12.80 -16.27
N LYS A 386 -15.51 -11.53 -16.58
CA LYS A 386 -14.17 -10.98 -16.92
C LYS A 386 -13.72 -9.94 -15.90
N GLY A 387 -12.44 -10.00 -15.50
CA GLY A 387 -11.87 -9.12 -14.48
C GLY A 387 -11.94 -9.76 -13.10
N GLY A 388 -12.46 -9.04 -12.11
CA GLY A 388 -12.64 -9.53 -10.73
C GLY A 388 -11.39 -9.46 -9.85
N SER A 389 -11.57 -9.39 -8.52
CA SER A 389 -10.46 -9.30 -7.56
C SER A 389 -9.54 -10.52 -7.56
N ASP A 390 -10.07 -11.71 -7.82
CA ASP A 390 -9.30 -12.97 -7.83
C ASP A 390 -8.31 -13.00 -9.01
N TRP A 391 -8.58 -12.24 -10.08
CA TRP A 391 -7.60 -12.01 -11.14
C TRP A 391 -6.42 -11.20 -10.62
N LEU A 392 -6.65 -10.09 -9.89
CA LEU A 392 -5.59 -9.25 -9.31
C LEU A 392 -4.75 -10.07 -8.32
N ASP A 393 -5.43 -10.75 -7.38
CA ASP A 393 -4.78 -11.55 -6.35
C ASP A 393 -3.93 -12.69 -6.95
N MET A 394 -4.43 -13.39 -7.97
CA MET A 394 -3.69 -14.44 -8.67
C MET A 394 -2.52 -13.88 -9.51
N HIS A 395 -2.72 -12.79 -10.27
CA HIS A 395 -1.69 -12.25 -11.17
C HIS A 395 -0.60 -11.44 -10.44
N PHE A 396 -0.73 -11.21 -9.13
CA PHE A 396 0.42 -10.89 -8.29
C PHE A 396 1.49 -11.98 -8.39
N PHE A 397 1.09 -13.25 -8.35
CA PHE A 397 2.00 -14.41 -8.44
C PHE A 397 2.53 -14.63 -9.85
N GLU A 398 1.78 -14.24 -10.90
CA GLU A 398 2.31 -14.19 -12.26
C GLU A 398 3.45 -13.14 -12.39
N SER A 399 3.21 -11.94 -11.86
CA SER A 399 4.13 -10.80 -11.92
C SER A 399 5.46 -11.06 -11.18
N TYR A 400 5.39 -11.68 -10.00
CA TYR A 400 6.59 -12.14 -9.28
C TYR A 400 7.16 -13.46 -9.86
N GLY A 401 6.35 -14.50 -9.93
CA GLY A 401 6.76 -15.88 -10.19
C GLY A 401 7.21 -16.15 -11.63
N LEU A 402 6.53 -15.56 -12.62
CA LEU A 402 6.84 -15.74 -14.04
C LEU A 402 7.56 -14.53 -14.63
N LYS A 403 7.06 -13.30 -14.40
CA LYS A 403 7.64 -12.05 -14.94
C LYS A 403 8.86 -11.53 -14.15
N LYS A 404 9.24 -12.22 -13.06
CA LYS A 404 10.46 -12.00 -12.26
C LYS A 404 10.62 -10.58 -11.68
N LYS A 405 9.52 -9.88 -11.41
CA LYS A 405 9.55 -8.59 -10.70
C LYS A 405 9.88 -8.85 -9.22
N GLU A 406 11.02 -8.34 -8.74
CA GLU A 406 11.50 -8.64 -7.37
C GLU A 406 11.15 -7.56 -6.32
N ILE A 407 10.69 -6.38 -6.74
CA ILE A 407 10.34 -5.27 -5.83
C ILE A 407 8.83 -5.23 -5.62
N LEU A 408 8.37 -5.20 -4.38
CA LEU A 408 6.97 -5.38 -4.00
C LEU A 408 6.01 -4.36 -4.64
N GLY A 409 6.41 -3.09 -4.68
CA GLY A 409 5.64 -2.03 -5.34
C GLY A 409 5.57 -2.23 -6.86
N GLU A 410 6.63 -2.72 -7.50
CA GLU A 410 6.63 -3.02 -8.93
C GLU A 410 5.72 -4.21 -9.27
N VAL A 411 5.69 -5.25 -8.42
CA VAL A 411 4.74 -6.37 -8.59
C VAL A 411 3.31 -5.84 -8.55
N TRP A 412 2.96 -5.05 -7.52
CA TRP A 412 1.64 -4.43 -7.34
C TRP A 412 1.25 -3.52 -8.52
N LYS A 413 2.12 -2.57 -8.89
CA LYS A 413 1.91 -1.60 -9.97
C LYS A 413 1.66 -2.30 -11.30
N GLU A 414 2.50 -3.27 -11.65
CA GLU A 414 2.43 -3.96 -12.94
C GLU A 414 1.26 -4.95 -13.01
N THR A 415 0.81 -5.52 -11.88
CA THR A 415 -0.42 -6.32 -11.83
C THR A 415 -1.67 -5.45 -12.06
N ILE A 416 -1.76 -4.24 -11.48
CA ILE A 416 -2.85 -3.30 -11.78
C ILE A 416 -2.85 -2.90 -13.26
N LYS A 417 -1.69 -2.51 -13.80
CA LYS A 417 -1.56 -2.12 -15.22
C LYS A 417 -1.94 -3.26 -16.16
N ALA A 418 -1.54 -4.50 -15.85
CA ALA A 418 -1.93 -5.67 -16.61
C ALA A 418 -3.45 -5.95 -16.52
N PHE A 419 -4.08 -5.71 -15.36
CA PHE A 419 -5.55 -5.81 -15.24
C PHE A 419 -6.26 -4.80 -16.14
N LEU A 420 -5.89 -3.52 -16.07
CA LEU A 420 -6.52 -2.46 -16.87
C LEU A 420 -6.29 -2.63 -18.38
N GLN A 421 -5.20 -3.29 -18.78
CA GLN A 421 -4.94 -3.68 -20.17
C GLN A 421 -5.86 -4.82 -20.66
N ASN A 422 -6.24 -5.74 -19.77
CA ASN A 422 -7.13 -6.87 -20.11
C ASN A 422 -8.63 -6.52 -19.95
N PHE A 423 -8.94 -5.58 -19.06
CA PHE A 423 -10.31 -5.21 -18.68
C PHE A 423 -10.48 -3.68 -18.72
N SER A 424 -10.63 -3.16 -19.94
CA SER A 424 -10.86 -1.73 -20.18
C SER A 424 -12.15 -1.24 -19.52
N ILE A 425 -12.08 -0.13 -18.77
CA ILE A 425 -13.23 0.47 -18.09
C ILE A 425 -14.05 1.32 -19.07
N ASN A 426 -15.34 1.00 -19.25
CA ASN A 426 -16.28 1.85 -19.98
C ASN A 426 -17.05 2.76 -19.01
N TRP A 427 -16.56 3.97 -18.82
CA TRP A 427 -17.16 4.99 -17.94
C TRP A 427 -18.60 5.42 -18.31
N ASN A 428 -19.06 5.10 -19.54
CA ASN A 428 -20.45 5.33 -19.96
C ASN A 428 -21.41 4.21 -19.50
N GLU A 429 -20.90 3.10 -18.98
CA GLU A 429 -21.73 2.03 -18.40
C GLU A 429 -22.44 2.55 -17.13
N LYS A 430 -23.63 2.03 -16.83
CA LYS A 430 -24.30 2.38 -15.58
C LYS A 430 -23.71 1.58 -14.42
N SER A 431 -23.28 2.25 -13.35
CA SER A 431 -22.93 1.58 -12.10
C SER A 431 -24.20 0.99 -11.45
N PRO A 432 -24.14 -0.17 -10.76
CA PRO A 432 -23.03 -1.12 -10.73
C PRO A 432 -23.10 -2.05 -11.96
N GLY A 433 -22.24 -1.78 -12.94
CA GLY A 433 -22.00 -2.61 -14.13
C GLY A 433 -20.60 -3.22 -14.11
N ASP A 434 -20.27 -4.02 -15.12
CA ASP A 434 -19.03 -4.79 -15.16
C ASP A 434 -17.79 -3.88 -15.10
N SER A 435 -17.82 -2.73 -15.79
CA SER A 435 -16.75 -1.71 -15.73
C SER A 435 -16.62 -1.09 -14.35
N ALA A 436 -17.74 -0.75 -13.69
CA ALA A 436 -17.72 -0.12 -12.37
C ALA A 436 -17.20 -1.08 -11.28
N LEU A 437 -17.53 -2.37 -11.37
CA LEU A 437 -17.01 -3.39 -10.46
C LEU A 437 -15.52 -3.65 -10.68
N ASN A 438 -15.05 -3.63 -11.92
CA ASN A 438 -13.64 -3.78 -12.26
C ASN A 438 -12.79 -2.56 -11.86
N ALA A 439 -13.27 -1.33 -12.09
CA ALA A 439 -12.64 -0.11 -11.59
C ALA A 439 -12.53 -0.14 -10.06
N LYS A 440 -13.66 -0.41 -9.37
CA LYS A 440 -13.70 -0.56 -7.92
C LYS A 440 -12.68 -1.58 -7.41
N ASN A 441 -12.64 -2.78 -7.98
CA ASN A 441 -11.71 -3.84 -7.59
C ASN A 441 -10.24 -3.39 -7.67
N VAL A 442 -9.87 -2.60 -8.68
CA VAL A 442 -8.52 -2.03 -8.84
C VAL A 442 -8.24 -0.96 -7.78
N GLU A 443 -9.13 0.00 -7.61
CA GLU A 443 -8.94 1.15 -6.70
C GLU A 443 -8.82 0.75 -5.22
N GLN A 444 -9.50 -0.33 -4.82
CA GLN A 444 -9.50 -0.84 -3.46
C GLN A 444 -8.38 -1.87 -3.16
N TRP A 445 -7.56 -2.25 -4.15
CA TRP A 445 -6.49 -3.25 -4.01
C TRP A 445 -5.22 -2.66 -3.38
N LEU A 446 -5.28 -2.44 -2.07
CA LEU A 446 -4.29 -1.66 -1.32
C LEU A 446 -3.03 -2.46 -0.94
N LEU A 447 -1.86 -1.92 -1.25
CA LEU A 447 -0.57 -2.36 -0.69
C LEU A 447 -0.33 -1.77 0.72
N ILE A 448 -0.55 -2.59 1.76
CA ILE A 448 -0.11 -2.33 3.13
C ILE A 448 1.32 -2.88 3.30
N GLY A 449 2.31 -2.05 3.02
CA GLY A 449 3.72 -2.42 3.08
C GLY A 449 4.65 -1.29 2.64
N ASP A 450 5.95 -1.60 2.55
CA ASP A 450 6.94 -0.74 1.91
C ASP A 450 7.01 -1.09 0.40
N PRO A 451 6.70 -0.16 -0.50
CA PRO A 451 6.70 -0.44 -1.95
C PRO A 451 8.10 -0.64 -2.52
N SER A 452 9.15 -0.12 -1.85
CA SER A 452 10.54 -0.32 -2.28
C SER A 452 11.14 -1.65 -1.81
N LEU A 453 10.36 -2.47 -1.09
CA LEU A 453 10.86 -3.70 -0.48
C LEU A 453 11.23 -4.75 -1.51
N LYS A 454 12.47 -5.24 -1.47
CA LYS A 454 12.87 -6.43 -2.23
C LYS A 454 12.32 -7.69 -1.60
N ILE A 455 11.51 -8.41 -2.37
CA ILE A 455 10.87 -9.66 -1.96
C ILE A 455 11.94 -10.74 -1.79
N GLY A 456 12.00 -11.33 -0.58
CA GLY A 456 13.06 -12.28 -0.21
C GLY A 456 14.35 -11.62 0.31
N GLY A 457 14.41 -10.30 0.45
CA GLY A 457 15.56 -9.56 0.98
C GLY A 457 16.72 -9.40 0.00
N TYR A 458 17.77 -8.71 0.43
CA TYR A 458 18.98 -8.50 -0.37
C TYR A 458 20.02 -9.56 -0.03
N SER A 459 20.75 -10.06 -1.02
CA SER A 459 21.99 -10.81 -0.74
C SER A 459 22.91 -9.89 0.06
N GLY A 460 23.44 -10.38 1.19
CA GLY A 460 24.43 -9.63 1.96
C GLY A 460 25.66 -9.36 1.10
N ASN A 461 26.22 -8.15 1.24
CA ASN A 461 27.50 -7.75 0.66
C ASN A 461 28.67 -8.51 1.32
#